data_AF-A0A2T5VES9-F1
#
_entry.id   AF-A0A2T5VES9-F1
#
_cell.length_a   1.000
_cell.length_b   1.000
_cell.length_c   1.000
_cell.angle_alpha   90.00
_cell.angle_beta   90.00
_cell.angle_gamma   90.00
#
_symmetry.space_group_name_H-M   'P 1'
#
loop_
_entity.id
_entity.type
_entity.pdbx_description
1 polymer ?
#
loop_
_entity_poly.entity_id
_entity_poly.type
_entity_poly.pdbx_seq_one_letter_code
_entity_poly.pdbx_strand_id
1 'polypeptide(L)'
;MFTHSISGLFSSSEAQEVIRLSQRAQAASGGLVGGLHHHNIRRATIAWLDDGADAAWVMTRIVEGVARANRDCFGFDIAEFKERLQVATYDESDTGHYDWHSDIGEGPLARHRKLTIVVQLSEGEGYEGGALEINLGGTMLSAAREAGEAMLFASFMLHRVTPVTRGRRYSLTCWSHGPQFR
;
A
#
# COMPACT_ATOMS: atom_id res chain seq x y z
N MET A 1 11.22 0.43 -16.22
CA MET A 1 10.13 1.38 -15.87
C MET A 1 10.04 1.40 -14.34
N PHE A 2 9.81 2.54 -13.67
CA PHE A 2 9.80 2.60 -12.20
C PHE A 2 8.41 2.50 -11.56
N THR A 3 7.38 2.40 -12.39
CA THR A 3 5.96 2.36 -12.01
C THR A 3 5.21 1.43 -12.95
N HIS A 4 4.21 0.69 -12.46
CA HIS A 4 3.34 -0.16 -13.27
C HIS A 4 1.95 -0.28 -12.62
N SER A 5 0.89 -0.18 -13.42
CA SER A 5 -0.49 -0.33 -12.93
C SER A 5 -1.04 -1.70 -13.30
N ILE A 6 -1.75 -2.34 -12.37
CA ILE A 6 -2.52 -3.56 -12.62
C ILE A 6 -3.98 -3.24 -12.37
N SER A 7 -4.78 -3.35 -13.42
CA SER A 7 -6.22 -3.15 -13.32
C SER A 7 -6.95 -4.39 -12.83
N GLY A 8 -7.94 -4.17 -11.96
CA GLY A 8 -8.75 -5.22 -11.37
C GLY A 8 -7.94 -6.33 -10.69
N LEU A 9 -6.87 -5.98 -9.96
CA LEU A 9 -6.12 -6.98 -9.17
C LEU A 9 -7.05 -7.66 -8.15
N PHE A 10 -8.00 -6.89 -7.62
CA PHE A 10 -9.14 -7.38 -6.87
C PHE A 10 -10.43 -6.87 -7.51
N SER A 11 -11.51 -7.63 -7.37
CA SER A 11 -12.86 -7.08 -7.58
C SER A 11 -13.26 -6.13 -6.44
N SER A 12 -14.25 -5.27 -6.65
CA SER A 12 -14.84 -4.44 -5.59
C SER A 12 -15.28 -5.26 -4.37
N SER A 13 -15.89 -6.43 -4.57
CA SER A 13 -16.29 -7.33 -3.48
C SER A 13 -15.11 -7.88 -2.70
N GLU A 14 -14.02 -8.22 -3.38
CA GLU A 14 -12.79 -8.68 -2.72
C GLU A 14 -12.10 -7.54 -1.97
N ALA A 15 -12.08 -6.33 -2.53
CA ALA A 15 -11.56 -5.14 -1.86
C ALA A 15 -12.32 -4.84 -0.57
N GLN A 16 -13.66 -4.93 -0.59
CA GLN A 16 -14.50 -4.82 0.61
C GLN A 16 -14.20 -5.92 1.64
N GLU A 17 -13.96 -7.15 1.19
CA GLU A 17 -13.58 -8.25 2.07
C GLU A 17 -12.22 -8.00 2.75
N VAL A 18 -11.23 -7.47 2.03
CA VAL A 18 -9.95 -7.05 2.63
C VAL A 18 -10.16 -5.98 3.70
N ILE A 19 -11.04 -5.00 3.46
CA ILE A 19 -11.41 -3.99 4.48
C ILE A 19 -12.01 -4.67 5.70
N ARG A 20 -12.99 -5.58 5.52
CA ARG A 20 -13.64 -6.30 6.62
C ARG A 20 -12.65 -7.11 7.45
N LEU A 21 -11.74 -7.82 6.79
CA LEU A 21 -10.66 -8.58 7.46
C LEU A 21 -9.77 -7.67 8.29
N SER A 22 -9.43 -6.48 7.77
CA SER A 22 -8.56 -5.51 8.46
C SER A 22 -9.22 -4.93 9.71
N GLN A 23 -10.51 -4.60 9.64
CA GLN A 23 -11.28 -4.09 10.77
C GLN A 23 -11.39 -5.15 11.88
N ARG A 24 -11.62 -6.41 11.50
CA ARG A 24 -11.63 -7.52 12.46
C ARG A 24 -10.27 -7.73 13.11
N ALA A 25 -9.18 -7.68 12.35
CA ALA A 25 -7.82 -7.78 12.89
C ALA A 25 -7.53 -6.63 13.88
N GLN A 26 -7.93 -5.41 13.54
CA GLN A 26 -7.77 -4.25 14.41
C GLN A 26 -8.56 -4.41 15.72
N ALA A 27 -9.81 -4.84 15.65
CA ALA A 27 -10.64 -5.09 16.84
C ALA A 27 -10.04 -6.19 17.74
N ALA A 28 -9.52 -7.26 17.15
CA ALA A 28 -8.88 -8.37 17.89
C ALA A 28 -7.58 -7.94 18.60
N SER A 29 -6.84 -6.98 18.03
CA SER A 29 -5.62 -6.42 18.63
C SER A 29 -5.85 -5.46 19.81
N GLY A 30 -7.10 -5.35 20.31
CA GLY A 30 -7.44 -4.51 21.46
C GLY A 30 -7.32 -3.01 21.17
N GLY A 31 -7.36 -2.60 19.90
CA GLY A 31 -7.21 -1.20 19.53
C GLY A 31 -5.81 -0.63 19.77
N LEU A 32 -4.78 -1.46 19.91
CA LEU A 32 -3.38 -1.03 19.79
C LEU A 32 -3.13 -0.58 18.35
N VAL A 33 -3.60 0.62 18.04
CA VAL A 33 -3.25 1.35 16.82
C VAL A 33 -1.76 1.56 16.93
N GLY A 34 -0.98 0.74 16.21
CA GLY A 34 0.45 0.91 16.00
C GLY A 34 0.73 2.13 15.13
N GLY A 35 0.11 3.26 15.45
CA GLY A 35 0.38 4.54 14.85
C GLY A 35 1.78 4.93 15.28
N LEU A 36 2.75 4.72 14.39
CA LEU A 36 3.92 5.58 14.35
C LEU A 36 3.41 6.99 14.11
N HIS A 37 3.08 7.67 15.21
CA HIS A 37 2.67 9.05 15.26
C HIS A 37 3.90 9.94 15.05
N HIS A 38 4.49 9.89 13.85
CA HIS A 38 5.20 11.05 13.34
C HIS A 38 4.14 12.01 12.81
N HIS A 39 3.47 12.73 13.74
CA HIS A 39 2.26 13.53 13.51
C HIS A 39 2.33 14.54 12.34
N ASN A 40 3.54 14.82 11.83
CA ASN A 40 3.78 15.70 10.70
C ASN A 40 3.97 14.99 9.35
N ILE A 41 4.28 13.70 9.33
CA ILE A 41 4.55 12.95 8.08
C ILE A 41 3.37 12.05 7.73
N ARG A 42 2.73 11.40 8.72
CA ARG A 42 1.62 10.46 8.46
C ARG A 42 0.46 10.64 9.44
N ARG A 43 -0.76 10.64 8.91
CA ARG A 43 -2.03 10.53 9.63
C ARG A 43 -2.85 9.40 9.01
N ALA A 44 -2.75 8.22 9.59
CA ALA A 44 -3.50 7.04 9.18
C ALA A 44 -3.59 6.02 10.33
N THR A 45 -4.67 5.27 10.35
CA THR A 45 -4.83 4.08 11.20
C THR A 45 -4.33 2.85 10.45
N ILE A 46 -3.52 2.01 11.10
CA ILE A 46 -2.88 0.84 10.48
C ILE A 46 -3.40 -0.45 11.10
N ALA A 47 -3.83 -1.37 10.23
CA ALA A 47 -4.10 -2.75 10.56
C ALA A 47 -3.14 -3.65 9.77
N TRP A 48 -2.70 -4.74 10.40
CA TRP A 48 -1.82 -5.72 9.77
C TRP A 48 -2.58 -7.03 9.59
N LEU A 49 -2.65 -7.53 8.36
CA LEU A 49 -3.24 -8.85 8.10
C LEU A 49 -2.14 -9.91 8.23
N ASP A 50 -2.44 -11.00 8.93
CA ASP A 50 -1.59 -12.19 8.95
C ASP A 50 -1.86 -13.02 7.69
N ASP A 51 -0.80 -13.40 6.99
CA ASP A 51 -0.81 -14.18 5.76
C ASP A 51 -1.07 -15.68 6.00
N GLY A 52 -0.97 -16.15 7.24
CA GLY A 52 -1.28 -17.53 7.65
C GLY A 52 -2.74 -17.83 8.00
N ALA A 53 -3.66 -16.86 7.85
CA ALA A 53 -5.07 -16.98 8.24
C ALA A 53 -6.03 -16.59 7.09
N ASP A 54 -7.20 -16.02 7.40
CA ASP A 54 -8.26 -15.64 6.44
C ASP A 54 -7.80 -14.67 5.31
N ALA A 55 -6.59 -14.10 5.39
CA ALA A 55 -6.01 -13.25 4.36
C ALA A 55 -4.98 -13.95 3.45
N ALA A 56 -4.79 -15.27 3.55
CA ALA A 56 -3.84 -16.01 2.71
C ALA A 56 -4.08 -15.80 1.20
N TRP A 57 -5.35 -15.77 0.78
CA TRP A 57 -5.73 -15.52 -0.61
C TRP A 57 -5.31 -14.12 -1.10
N VAL A 58 -5.29 -13.12 -0.20
CA VAL A 58 -4.84 -11.75 -0.49
C VAL A 58 -3.35 -11.76 -0.77
N MET A 59 -2.57 -12.44 0.09
CA MET A 59 -1.13 -12.56 -0.09
C MET A 59 -0.79 -13.28 -1.40
N THR A 60 -1.45 -14.41 -1.69
CA THR A 60 -1.27 -15.14 -2.96
C THR A 60 -1.47 -14.21 -4.17
N ARG A 61 -2.55 -13.43 -4.18
CA ARG A 61 -2.85 -12.53 -5.30
C ARG A 61 -1.82 -11.40 -5.45
N ILE A 62 -1.38 -10.84 -4.33
CA ILE A 62 -0.34 -9.82 -4.29
C ILE A 62 0.97 -10.38 -4.86
N VAL A 63 1.39 -11.55 -4.39
CA VAL A 63 2.63 -12.20 -4.85
C VAL A 63 2.57 -12.49 -6.35
N GLU A 64 1.46 -13.01 -6.85
CA GLU A 64 1.27 -13.25 -8.29
C GLU A 64 1.33 -11.95 -9.12
N GLY A 65 0.66 -10.89 -8.65
CA GLY A 65 0.68 -9.57 -9.29
C GLY A 65 2.07 -8.96 -9.33
N VAL A 66 2.79 -8.98 -8.20
CA VAL A 66 4.17 -8.49 -8.09
C VAL A 66 5.11 -9.32 -8.96
N ALA A 67 4.99 -10.65 -8.95
CA ALA A 67 5.85 -11.52 -9.74
C ALA A 67 5.68 -11.28 -11.25
N ARG A 68 4.44 -11.10 -11.73
CA ARG A 68 4.16 -10.75 -13.13
C ARG A 68 4.74 -9.38 -13.49
N ALA A 69 4.39 -8.35 -12.74
CA ALA A 69 4.89 -7.00 -13.00
C ALA A 69 6.42 -6.94 -12.94
N ASN A 70 7.05 -7.65 -12.00
CA ASN A 70 8.50 -7.70 -11.89
C ASN A 70 9.14 -8.31 -13.14
N ARG A 71 8.63 -9.45 -13.63
CA ARG A 71 9.14 -10.08 -14.87
C ARG A 71 8.97 -9.17 -16.08
N ASP A 72 7.83 -8.51 -16.20
CA ASP A 72 7.45 -7.84 -17.44
C ASP A 72 7.99 -6.38 -17.50
N CYS A 73 8.23 -5.73 -16.36
CA CYS A 73 8.47 -4.28 -16.30
C CYS A 73 9.68 -3.81 -15.49
N PHE A 74 10.08 -4.53 -14.44
CA PHE A 74 11.07 -4.05 -13.46
C PHE A 74 12.40 -4.81 -13.48
N GLY A 75 12.36 -6.14 -13.54
CA GLY A 75 13.54 -7.00 -13.55
C GLY A 75 14.38 -6.96 -12.28
N PHE A 76 13.77 -6.73 -11.10
CA PHE A 76 14.51 -6.73 -9.84
C PHE A 76 14.73 -8.14 -9.30
N ASP A 77 15.86 -8.32 -8.61
CA ASP A 77 16.15 -9.52 -7.82
C ASP A 77 15.27 -9.54 -6.56
N ILE A 78 14.06 -10.10 -6.70
CA ILE A 78 13.12 -10.32 -5.60
C ILE A 78 13.31 -11.76 -5.10
N ALA A 79 13.56 -11.90 -3.80
CA ALA A 79 13.77 -13.18 -3.15
C ALA A 79 12.61 -13.60 -2.24
N GLU A 80 11.90 -12.63 -1.64
CA GLU A 80 11.00 -12.92 -0.53
C GLU A 80 10.01 -11.78 -0.26
N PHE A 81 9.03 -12.05 0.62
CA PHE A 81 8.08 -11.10 1.19
C PHE A 81 8.18 -11.21 2.72
N LYS A 82 8.95 -10.34 3.35
CA LYS A 82 9.28 -10.40 4.79
C LYS A 82 8.32 -9.64 5.70
N GLU A 83 7.38 -8.91 5.12
CA GLU A 83 6.48 -8.01 5.86
C GLU A 83 5.03 -8.41 5.65
N ARG A 84 4.24 -8.27 6.72
CA ARG A 84 2.79 -8.47 6.69
C ARG A 84 2.12 -7.47 5.77
N LEU A 85 0.95 -7.85 5.26
CA LEU A 85 0.07 -6.97 4.52
C LEU A 85 -0.41 -5.82 5.43
N GLN A 86 -0.13 -4.58 5.02
CA GLN A 86 -0.55 -3.39 5.74
C GLN A 86 -1.83 -2.84 5.13
N VAL A 87 -2.91 -2.72 5.91
CA VAL A 87 -4.08 -1.94 5.52
C VAL A 87 -4.03 -0.60 6.25
N ALA A 88 -4.04 0.49 5.48
CA ALA A 88 -4.03 1.85 5.99
C ALA A 88 -5.38 2.52 5.75
N THR A 89 -5.88 3.21 6.77
CA THR A 89 -7.12 3.99 6.76
C THR A 89 -6.79 5.46 6.96
N TYR A 90 -7.18 6.29 5.99
CA TYR A 90 -7.04 7.74 6.00
C TYR A 90 -8.44 8.36 6.11
N ASP A 91 -8.67 9.24 7.07
CA ASP A 91 -10.00 9.74 7.42
C ASP A 91 -10.10 11.26 7.23
N GLU A 92 -11.27 11.76 6.83
CA GLU A 92 -11.51 13.20 6.71
C GLU A 92 -11.38 13.94 8.04
N SER A 93 -11.72 13.30 9.17
CA SER A 93 -11.78 13.94 10.50
C SER A 93 -10.43 14.43 11.00
N ASP A 94 -9.33 13.88 10.49
CA ASP A 94 -7.97 14.29 10.83
C ASP A 94 -7.13 14.71 9.60
N THR A 95 -7.79 14.89 8.45
CA THR A 95 -7.15 15.15 7.14
C THR A 95 -6.09 14.10 6.83
N GLY A 96 -6.44 12.82 6.98
CA GLY A 96 -5.54 11.69 6.84
C GLY A 96 -4.68 11.76 5.58
N HIS A 97 -3.36 11.61 5.75
CA HIS A 97 -2.36 11.74 4.69
C HIS A 97 -1.09 10.94 5.00
N TYR A 98 -0.19 10.88 4.02
CA TYR A 98 1.20 10.49 4.23
C TYR A 98 2.06 11.33 3.29
N ASP A 99 2.80 12.31 3.81
CA ASP A 99 3.61 13.21 3.01
C ASP A 99 4.78 12.49 2.33
N TRP A 100 5.48 13.19 1.44
CA TRP A 100 6.55 12.65 0.61
C TRP A 100 7.56 11.81 1.38
N HIS A 101 7.66 10.54 1.01
CA HIS A 101 8.59 9.58 1.60
C HIS A 101 9.03 8.53 0.59
N SER A 102 10.04 7.76 0.99
CA SER A 102 10.48 6.56 0.30
C SER A 102 10.25 5.36 1.20
N ASP A 103 9.92 4.22 0.61
CA ASP A 103 9.71 2.99 1.37
C ASP A 103 11.01 2.28 1.68
N ILE A 104 12.06 2.49 0.89
CA ILE A 104 13.40 2.03 1.25
C ILE A 104 14.01 2.96 2.30
N GLY A 105 14.83 2.41 3.19
CA GLY A 105 15.56 3.18 4.20
C GLY A 105 16.49 2.31 5.02
N GLU A 106 17.17 2.86 6.03
CA GLU A 106 18.21 2.16 6.79
C GLU A 106 17.71 1.03 7.71
N GLY A 107 16.38 0.88 7.86
CA GLY A 107 15.79 -0.16 8.69
C GLY A 107 16.14 -1.58 8.22
N PRO A 108 16.16 -2.57 9.14
CA PRO A 108 16.65 -3.92 8.85
C PRO A 108 15.88 -4.64 7.74
N LEU A 109 14.58 -4.37 7.60
CA LEU A 109 13.77 -4.85 6.47
C LEU A 109 13.67 -3.81 5.35
N ALA A 110 13.49 -2.54 5.71
CA ALA A 110 13.31 -1.44 4.77
C ALA A 110 14.43 -1.36 3.73
N ARG A 111 15.70 -1.57 4.13
CA ARG A 111 16.87 -1.52 3.25
C ARG A 111 16.89 -2.59 2.15
N HIS A 112 16.05 -3.61 2.28
CA HIS A 112 15.92 -4.72 1.35
C HIS A 112 14.69 -4.61 0.44
N ARG A 113 13.82 -3.62 0.63
CA ARG A 113 12.60 -3.45 -0.17
C ARG A 113 12.93 -3.14 -1.63
N LYS A 114 12.24 -3.81 -2.55
CA LYS A 114 12.43 -3.72 -4.01
C LYS A 114 11.27 -3.04 -4.70
N LEU A 115 10.11 -3.70 -4.66
CA LEU A 115 8.85 -3.16 -5.16
C LEU A 115 7.89 -2.96 -3.99
N THR A 116 7.24 -1.80 -4.01
CA THR A 116 6.03 -1.53 -3.25
C THR A 116 4.85 -1.76 -4.17
N ILE A 117 3.82 -2.44 -3.67
CA ILE A 117 2.50 -2.50 -4.30
C ILE A 117 1.50 -1.84 -3.36
N VAL A 118 0.70 -0.91 -3.89
CA VAL A 118 -0.42 -0.27 -3.20
C VAL A 118 -1.69 -0.55 -3.98
N VAL A 119 -2.69 -1.13 -3.32
CA VAL A 119 -4.01 -1.42 -3.89
C VAL A 119 -5.03 -0.48 -3.28
N GLN A 120 -5.86 0.14 -4.13
CA GLN A 120 -7.02 0.89 -3.68
C GLN A 120 -8.08 -0.08 -3.19
N LEU A 121 -8.58 0.10 -1.96
CA LEU A 121 -9.64 -0.76 -1.42
C LEU A 121 -11.00 -0.07 -1.37
N SER A 122 -11.00 1.27 -1.33
CA SER A 122 -12.22 2.07 -1.34
C SER A 122 -12.69 2.36 -2.75
N GLU A 123 -14.01 2.42 -2.93
CA GLU A 123 -14.61 2.96 -4.15
C GLU A 123 -14.17 4.43 -4.33
N GLY A 124 -13.83 4.81 -5.57
CA GLY A 124 -13.27 6.14 -5.87
C GLY A 124 -14.21 7.30 -5.53
N GLU A 125 -15.53 7.07 -5.65
CA GLU A 125 -16.58 8.03 -5.30
C GLU A 125 -16.83 8.13 -3.77
N GLY A 126 -16.28 7.20 -2.99
CA GLY A 126 -16.45 7.13 -1.53
C GLY A 126 -15.61 8.13 -0.74
N TYR A 127 -14.70 8.86 -1.40
CA TYR A 127 -13.84 9.87 -0.77
C TYR A 127 -13.41 10.98 -1.75
N GLU A 128 -12.97 12.12 -1.21
CA GLU A 128 -12.30 13.19 -1.96
C GLU A 128 -10.87 13.41 -1.41
N GLY A 129 -9.95 13.87 -2.27
CA GLY A 129 -8.53 13.90 -1.93
C GLY A 129 -7.94 12.49 -1.87
N GLY A 130 -6.98 12.24 -0.96
CA GLY A 130 -6.44 10.90 -0.74
C GLY A 130 -5.66 10.28 -1.94
N ALA A 131 -5.26 11.07 -2.93
CA ALA A 131 -4.55 10.57 -4.10
C ALA A 131 -3.19 9.99 -3.72
N LEU A 132 -2.88 8.79 -4.21
CA LEU A 132 -1.53 8.24 -4.19
C LEU A 132 -0.76 8.86 -5.35
N GLU A 133 0.25 9.66 -5.04
CA GLU A 133 1.09 10.35 -6.02
C GLU A 133 2.52 9.82 -5.97
N ILE A 134 3.10 9.57 -7.14
CA ILE A 134 4.47 9.12 -7.33
C ILE A 134 5.23 10.21 -8.08
N ASN A 135 6.37 10.61 -7.54
CA ASN A 135 7.22 11.64 -8.14
C ASN A 135 8.19 11.00 -9.14
N LEU A 136 7.98 11.27 -10.42
CA LEU A 136 8.80 10.79 -11.54
C LEU A 136 9.91 11.79 -11.91
N GLY A 137 10.61 12.34 -10.91
CA GLY A 137 11.67 13.33 -11.14
C GLY A 137 11.13 14.73 -11.49
N GLY A 138 10.07 15.16 -10.82
CA GLY A 138 9.42 16.46 -10.99
C GLY A 138 8.04 16.40 -11.65
N THR A 139 7.71 15.27 -12.30
CA THR A 139 6.35 15.01 -12.83
C THR A 139 5.59 14.11 -11.87
N MET A 140 4.38 14.51 -11.49
CA MET A 140 3.54 13.70 -10.60
C MET A 140 2.70 12.73 -11.41
N LEU A 141 2.76 11.45 -11.04
CA LEU A 141 1.83 10.42 -11.50
C LEU A 141 0.84 10.13 -10.37
N SER A 142 -0.45 10.33 -10.60
CA SER A 142 -1.50 9.88 -9.68
C SER A 142 -1.95 8.47 -10.06
N ALA A 143 -2.01 7.58 -9.07
CA ALA A 143 -2.57 6.25 -9.27
C ALA A 143 -4.08 6.30 -9.52
N ALA A 144 -4.60 5.28 -10.20
CA ALA A 144 -6.04 5.01 -10.30
C ALA A 144 -6.67 4.93 -8.89
N ARG A 145 -7.97 5.24 -8.80
CA ARG A 145 -8.70 5.41 -7.52
C ARG A 145 -9.75 4.34 -7.29
N GLU A 146 -10.09 3.59 -8.33
CA GLU A 146 -11.11 2.56 -8.37
C GLU A 146 -10.70 1.37 -7.50
N ALA A 147 -11.67 0.78 -6.80
CA ALA A 147 -11.42 -0.33 -5.91
C ALA A 147 -10.82 -1.52 -6.67
N GLY A 148 -9.74 -2.08 -6.13
CA GLY A 148 -9.01 -3.20 -6.71
C GLY A 148 -7.92 -2.84 -7.71
N GLU A 149 -7.82 -1.58 -8.14
CA GLU A 149 -6.69 -1.10 -8.92
C GLU A 149 -5.41 -1.11 -8.06
N ALA A 150 -4.31 -1.59 -8.64
CA ALA A 150 -3.03 -1.67 -7.97
C ALA A 150 -1.96 -0.84 -8.69
N MET A 151 -1.18 -0.12 -7.91
CA MET A 151 -0.03 0.66 -8.35
C MET A 151 1.24 0.02 -7.77
N LEU A 152 2.14 -0.44 -8.63
CA LEU A 152 3.45 -0.94 -8.26
C LEU A 152 4.51 0.10 -8.60
N PHE A 153 5.48 0.27 -7.72
CA PHE A 153 6.61 1.16 -7.97
C PHE A 153 7.86 0.66 -7.25
N ALA A 154 9.03 1.05 -7.77
CA ALA A 154 10.28 0.78 -7.09
C ALA A 154 10.29 1.46 -5.72
N SER A 155 10.63 0.74 -4.65
CA SER A 155 10.48 1.22 -3.27
C SER A 155 11.34 2.46 -2.94
N PHE A 156 12.33 2.78 -3.77
CA PHE A 156 13.10 4.03 -3.67
C PHE A 156 12.38 5.26 -4.23
N MET A 157 11.27 5.09 -4.94
CA MET A 157 10.52 6.21 -5.52
C MET A 157 9.87 7.05 -4.43
N LEU A 158 10.02 8.38 -4.55
CA LEU A 158 9.35 9.32 -3.66
C LEU A 158 7.86 9.33 -3.98
N HIS A 159 7.02 9.11 -2.98
CA HIS A 159 5.58 9.04 -3.12
C HIS A 159 4.87 9.61 -1.90
N ARG A 160 3.59 9.95 -2.05
CA ARG A 160 2.74 10.47 -0.98
C ARG A 160 1.28 10.06 -1.14
N VAL A 161 0.51 10.20 -0.07
CA VAL A 161 -0.95 10.22 -0.08
C VAL A 161 -1.40 11.63 0.28
N THR A 162 -2.04 12.34 -0.65
CA THR A 162 -2.58 13.69 -0.39
C THR A 162 -3.65 13.63 0.71
N PRO A 163 -3.92 14.72 1.45
CA PRO A 163 -4.98 14.74 2.45
C PRO A 163 -6.33 14.25 1.93
N VAL A 164 -7.00 13.40 2.70
CA VAL A 164 -8.41 13.07 2.51
C VAL A 164 -9.24 14.25 3.02
N THR A 165 -10.05 14.85 2.15
CA THR A 165 -10.88 16.02 2.48
C THR A 165 -12.34 15.66 2.68
N ARG A 166 -12.77 14.50 2.16
CA ARG A 166 -14.11 13.96 2.37
C ARG A 166 -14.08 12.44 2.43
N GLY A 167 -14.86 11.84 3.32
CA GLY A 167 -15.02 10.40 3.46
C GLY A 167 -13.79 9.69 4.05
N ARG A 168 -13.60 8.43 3.67
CA ARG A 168 -12.56 7.56 4.23
C ARG A 168 -11.93 6.70 3.15
N ARG A 169 -10.60 6.72 3.07
CA ARG A 169 -9.81 5.94 2.12
C ARG A 169 -9.12 4.78 2.81
N TYR A 170 -9.30 3.58 2.26
CA TYR A 170 -8.57 2.38 2.63
C TYR A 170 -7.62 1.96 1.50
N SER A 171 -6.40 1.56 1.86
CA SER A 171 -5.45 0.97 0.91
C SER A 171 -4.70 -0.20 1.53
N LEU A 172 -4.39 -1.20 0.72
CA LEU A 172 -3.51 -2.32 1.06
C LEU A 172 -2.12 -2.05 0.51
N THR A 173 -1.08 -2.22 1.34
CA THR A 173 0.32 -2.10 0.94
C THR A 173 1.07 -3.38 1.28
N CYS A 174 1.94 -3.81 0.36
CA CYS A 174 2.91 -4.87 0.57
C CYS A 174 4.26 -4.50 -0.05
N TRP A 175 5.33 -5.06 0.49
CA TRP A 175 6.69 -4.87 0.01
C TRP A 175 7.33 -6.21 -0.32
N SER A 176 7.99 -6.27 -1.47
CA SER A 176 8.89 -7.36 -1.83
C SER A 176 10.31 -7.03 -1.43
N HIS A 177 11.12 -8.06 -1.15
CA HIS A 177 12.48 -7.89 -0.65
C HIS A 177 13.51 -8.67 -1.48
N GLY A 178 14.75 -8.20 -1.44
CA GLY A 178 15.89 -8.85 -2.10
C GLY A 178 17.24 -8.32 -1.62
N PRO A 179 18.34 -8.61 -2.35
CA PRO A 179 19.65 -8.02 -2.08
C PRO A 179 19.57 -6.49 -2.07
N GLN A 180 20.39 -5.79 -1.27
CA GLN A 180 20.40 -4.32 -1.30
C GLN A 180 20.69 -3.79 -2.72
N PHE A 181 20.13 -2.63 -3.07
CA PHE A 181 20.55 -1.92 -4.28
C PHE A 181 22.04 -1.54 -4.14
N ARG A 182 22.79 -1.65 -5.24
CA ARG A 182 24.22 -1.37 -5.32
C ARG A 182 24.47 -0.32 -6.40
#